data_AF-A0AAJ4ZIM1-F1
#
_entry.id   AF-A0AAJ4ZIM1-F1
#
_cell.length_a   1.000
_cell.length_b   1.000
_cell.length_c   1.000
_cell.angle_alpha   90.00
_cell.angle_beta   90.00
_cell.angle_gamma   90.00
#
_symmetry.space_group_name_H-M   'P 1'
#
loop_
_entity.id
_entity.type
_entity.pdbx_description
1 polymer ?
#
loop_
_entity_poly.entity_id
_entity_poly.type
_entity_poly.pdbx_seq_one_letter_code
_entity_poly.pdbx_strand_id
1 'polypeptide(L)'
;MSASTPSAAAELGADLESVDASDAADTRYTITDLAREFDITPRAIRFYEDQGLLAPDRQGPGGRRRVYSARERTRLKLTLRGKRLGLSLGEIKEILDLYESPRDTVPQLERFLASLAQHRAVLTQQLEDLNAQLAEIDQHERQCRRLLEGAQAGHARPPRRRKAA
;
A
#
# COMPACT_ATOMS: atom_id res chain seq x y z
N MET A 1 -2.80 -5.57 29.66
CA MET A 1 -3.96 -5.35 28.76
C MET A 1 -3.40 -4.83 27.45
N SER A 2 -2.97 -5.74 26.56
CA SER A 2 -2.40 -5.36 25.27
C SER A 2 -3.51 -5.44 24.23
N ALA A 3 -3.87 -4.30 23.66
CA ALA A 3 -4.78 -4.22 22.53
C ALA A 3 -4.12 -4.95 21.35
N SER A 4 -4.75 -6.06 20.94
CA SER A 4 -4.40 -6.79 19.73
C SER A 4 -4.77 -5.90 18.54
N THR A 5 -3.78 -5.27 17.90
CA THR A 5 -3.99 -4.60 16.61
C THR A 5 -4.42 -5.67 15.61
N PRO A 6 -5.59 -5.56 14.96
CA PRO A 6 -5.97 -6.50 13.93
C PRO A 6 -5.02 -6.33 12.73
N SER A 7 -4.54 -7.47 12.21
CA SER A 7 -3.65 -7.53 11.05
C SER A 7 -4.37 -7.06 9.79
N ALA A 8 -3.77 -6.11 9.07
CA ALA A 8 -4.26 -5.60 7.77
C ALA A 8 -4.47 -6.70 6.70
N ALA A 9 -3.98 -7.92 6.93
CA ALA A 9 -4.22 -9.07 6.07
C ALA A 9 -5.62 -9.70 6.25
N ALA A 10 -6.28 -9.51 7.40
CA ALA A 10 -7.61 -10.08 7.66
C ALA A 10 -8.74 -9.34 6.94
N GLU A 11 -8.52 -8.10 6.48
CA GLU A 11 -9.49 -7.33 5.69
C GLU A 11 -9.49 -7.71 4.19
N LEU A 12 -8.49 -8.48 3.73
CA LEU A 12 -8.31 -8.84 2.32
C LEU A 12 -9.44 -9.68 1.72
N GLY A 13 -10.12 -10.50 2.53
CA GLY A 13 -11.21 -11.37 2.07
C GLY A 13 -12.59 -10.69 2.06
N ALA A 14 -12.85 -9.82 3.04
CA ALA A 14 -14.20 -9.30 3.26
C ALA A 14 -14.64 -8.28 2.20
N ASP A 15 -13.71 -7.51 1.62
CA ASP A 15 -14.06 -6.43 0.71
C ASP A 15 -14.24 -6.83 -0.76
N LEU A 16 -13.83 -8.05 -1.16
CA LEU A 16 -14.17 -8.59 -2.48
C LEU A 16 -15.58 -9.18 -2.50
N GLU A 17 -16.06 -9.65 -1.33
CA GLU A 17 -17.42 -10.19 -1.16
C GLU A 17 -18.45 -9.12 -0.76
N SER A 18 -18.03 -8.01 -0.14
CA SER A 18 -18.92 -6.91 0.25
C SER A 18 -18.97 -5.75 -0.75
N VAL A 19 -18.96 -6.04 -2.05
CA VAL A 19 -19.43 -5.03 -3.01
C VAL A 19 -20.92 -4.87 -2.76
N ASP A 20 -21.26 -4.00 -1.79
CA ASP A 20 -22.61 -3.58 -1.43
C ASP A 20 -23.25 -2.94 -2.66
N ALA A 21 -23.73 -3.79 -3.56
CA ALA A 21 -24.41 -3.42 -4.79
C ALA A 21 -25.86 -2.98 -4.51
N SER A 22 -26.33 -3.05 -3.27
CA SER A 22 -27.77 -2.95 -2.98
C SER A 22 -28.25 -1.78 -2.12
N ASP A 23 -27.41 -0.82 -1.68
CA ASP A 23 -27.92 0.21 -0.73
C ASP A 23 -27.61 1.68 -1.04
N ALA A 24 -27.09 2.05 -2.23
CA ALA A 24 -26.61 3.43 -2.43
C ALA A 24 -26.77 4.03 -3.84
N ALA A 25 -27.81 3.67 -4.60
CA ALA A 25 -28.04 4.30 -5.91
C ALA A 25 -28.23 5.83 -5.83
N ASP A 26 -28.69 6.35 -4.69
CA ASP A 26 -28.98 7.78 -4.49
C ASP A 26 -27.96 8.52 -3.60
N THR A 27 -26.99 7.82 -3.02
CA THR A 27 -26.01 8.46 -2.12
C THR A 27 -24.98 9.22 -2.95
N ARG A 28 -24.96 10.54 -2.73
CA ARG A 28 -24.09 11.50 -3.43
C ARG A 28 -23.03 12.04 -2.47
N TYR A 29 -21.78 11.96 -2.88
CA TYR A 29 -20.63 12.43 -2.12
C TYR A 29 -20.08 13.71 -2.75
N THR A 30 -19.53 14.59 -1.92
CA THR A 30 -18.68 15.70 -2.39
C THR A 30 -17.21 15.27 -2.39
N ILE A 31 -16.37 16.07 -3.04
CA ILE A 31 -14.92 15.84 -3.01
C ILE A 31 -14.34 15.88 -1.59
N THR A 32 -14.95 16.68 -0.71
CA THR A 32 -14.52 16.81 0.68
C THR A 32 -14.92 15.59 1.49
N ASP A 33 -16.09 15.01 1.21
CA ASP A 33 -16.53 13.77 1.88
C ASP A 33 -15.58 12.63 1.55
N LEU A 34 -15.30 12.41 0.26
CA LEU A 34 -14.36 11.37 -0.18
C LEU A 34 -12.93 11.62 0.30
N ALA A 35 -12.47 12.88 0.32
CA ALA A 35 -11.15 13.24 0.82
C ALA A 35 -10.98 12.87 2.29
N ARG A 36 -11.99 13.14 3.12
CA ARG A 36 -11.99 12.79 4.54
C ARG A 36 -12.11 11.29 4.74
N GLU A 37 -12.98 10.65 3.99
CA GLU A 37 -13.23 9.21 4.12
C GLU A 37 -11.99 8.38 3.81
N PHE A 38 -11.28 8.72 2.74
CA PHE A 38 -10.10 7.97 2.29
C PHE A 38 -8.78 8.56 2.78
N ASP A 39 -8.81 9.57 3.65
CA ASP A 39 -7.64 10.28 4.16
C ASP A 39 -6.68 10.74 3.04
N ILE A 40 -7.24 11.34 1.99
CA ILE A 40 -6.48 11.91 0.88
C ILE A 40 -6.86 13.35 0.62
N THR A 41 -5.97 14.09 -0.04
CA THR A 41 -6.26 15.48 -0.37
C THR A 41 -7.30 15.57 -1.50
N PRO A 42 -8.15 16.62 -1.53
CA PRO A 42 -8.98 16.91 -2.70
C PRO A 42 -8.17 17.08 -3.99
N ARG A 43 -6.89 17.46 -3.88
CA ARG A 43 -5.96 17.53 -5.02
C ARG A 43 -5.68 16.13 -5.59
N ALA A 44 -5.51 15.12 -4.75
CA ALA A 44 -5.32 13.74 -5.19
C ALA A 44 -6.56 13.19 -5.92
N ILE A 45 -7.77 13.48 -5.41
CA ILE A 45 -9.01 13.07 -6.07
C ILE A 45 -9.11 13.70 -7.47
N ARG A 46 -8.84 14.99 -7.61
CA ARG A 46 -8.80 15.66 -8.93
C ARG A 46 -7.75 15.07 -9.85
N PHE A 47 -6.59 14.71 -9.32
CA PHE A 47 -5.58 14.02 -10.12
C PHE A 47 -6.13 12.69 -10.66
N TYR A 48 -6.86 11.90 -9.87
CA TYR A 48 -7.50 10.67 -10.37
C TYR A 48 -8.63 10.93 -11.37
N GLU A 49 -9.38 12.04 -11.24
CA GLU A 49 -10.32 12.51 -12.27
C GLU A 49 -9.60 12.81 -13.59
N ASP A 50 -8.50 13.57 -13.54
CA ASP A 50 -7.74 13.97 -14.73
C ASP A 50 -7.10 12.76 -15.44
N GLN A 51 -6.81 11.69 -14.69
CA GLN A 51 -6.32 10.41 -15.23
C GLN A 51 -7.46 9.50 -15.73
N GLY A 52 -8.72 9.95 -15.65
CA GLY A 52 -9.90 9.22 -16.12
C GLY A 52 -10.27 8.01 -15.27
N LEU A 53 -9.83 7.97 -14.01
CA LEU A 53 -10.19 6.91 -13.07
C LEU A 53 -11.53 7.19 -12.39
N LEU A 54 -11.92 8.47 -12.32
CA LEU A 54 -13.18 8.95 -11.77
C LEU A 54 -13.90 9.84 -12.78
N ALA A 55 -15.23 9.73 -12.81
CA ALA A 55 -16.13 10.51 -13.63
C ALA A 55 -17.27 11.10 -12.77
N PRO A 56 -17.02 12.20 -12.03
CA PRO A 56 -18.07 12.85 -11.26
C PRO A 56 -19.11 13.55 -12.14
N ASP A 57 -20.36 13.53 -11.69
CA ASP A 57 -21.42 14.36 -12.25
C ASP A 57 -21.18 15.83 -11.92
N ARG A 58 -21.48 16.71 -12.87
CA ARG A 58 -21.40 18.17 -12.69
C ARG A 58 -22.79 18.75 -12.54
N GLN A 59 -23.07 19.37 -11.40
CA GLN A 59 -24.37 19.96 -11.07
C GLN A 59 -24.29 21.48 -10.86
N GLY A 60 -25.41 22.15 -11.06
CA GLY A 60 -25.60 23.60 -10.85
C GLY A 60 -25.15 24.48 -12.03
N PRO A 61 -25.38 25.80 -11.94
CA PRO A 61 -25.03 26.75 -13.01
C PRO A 61 -23.53 26.71 -13.32
N GLY A 62 -23.20 26.46 -14.60
CA GLY A 62 -21.81 26.34 -15.07
C GLY A 62 -21.08 25.08 -14.63
N GLY A 63 -21.77 24.05 -14.12
CA GLY A 63 -21.17 22.74 -13.78
C GLY A 63 -20.12 22.80 -12.67
N ARG A 64 -20.22 23.83 -11.79
CA ARG A 64 -19.19 24.16 -10.81
C ARG A 64 -19.13 23.17 -9.64
N ARG A 65 -20.22 22.46 -9.34
CA ARG A 65 -20.29 21.47 -8.26
C ARG A 65 -20.07 20.06 -8.80
N ARG A 66 -18.99 19.41 -8.36
CA ARG A 66 -18.73 17.98 -8.60
C ARG A 66 -19.49 17.15 -7.59
N VAL A 67 -20.15 16.11 -8.06
CA VAL A 67 -20.90 15.17 -7.25
C VAL A 67 -20.51 13.76 -7.66
N TYR A 68 -20.09 12.96 -6.69
CA TYR A 68 -19.63 11.59 -6.91
C TYR A 68 -20.74 10.64 -6.47
N SER A 69 -21.05 9.66 -7.31
CA SER A 69 -22.00 8.60 -6.96
C SER A 69 -21.34 7.56 -6.05
N ALA A 70 -22.13 6.62 -5.52
CA ALA A 70 -21.58 5.45 -4.84
C ALA A 70 -20.64 4.63 -5.74
N ARG A 71 -20.88 4.59 -7.05
CA ARG A 71 -19.97 3.95 -8.03
C ARG A 71 -18.60 4.63 -8.04
N GLU A 72 -18.57 5.97 -8.09
CA GLU A 72 -17.33 6.74 -8.04
C GLU A 72 -16.57 6.54 -6.72
N ARG A 73 -17.29 6.45 -5.60
CA ARG A 73 -16.68 6.08 -4.31
C ARG A 73 -16.00 4.71 -4.39
N THR A 74 -16.67 3.70 -4.96
CA THR A 74 -16.09 2.36 -5.14
C THR A 74 -14.89 2.38 -6.07
N ARG A 75 -14.95 3.11 -7.19
CA ARG A 75 -13.82 3.30 -8.12
C ARG A 75 -12.62 3.95 -7.42
N LEU A 76 -12.85 4.94 -6.56
CA LEU A 76 -11.78 5.57 -5.77
C LEU A 76 -11.17 4.59 -4.77
N LYS A 77 -12.00 3.82 -4.04
CA LYS A 77 -11.52 2.78 -3.11
C LYS A 77 -10.62 1.76 -3.82
N LEU A 78 -11.02 1.29 -5.01
CA LEU A 78 -10.24 0.36 -5.82
C LEU A 78 -8.96 0.99 -6.37
N THR A 79 -9.01 2.25 -6.80
CA THR A 79 -7.82 2.99 -7.27
C THR A 79 -6.75 3.07 -6.19
N LEU A 80 -7.13 3.45 -4.97
CA LEU A 80 -6.20 3.56 -3.85
C LEU A 80 -5.58 2.21 -3.48
N ARG A 81 -6.37 1.13 -3.56
CA ARG A 81 -5.87 -0.23 -3.34
C ARG A 81 -4.87 -0.67 -4.40
N GLY A 82 -5.18 -0.47 -5.68
CA GLY A 82 -4.25 -0.78 -6.76
C GLY A 82 -2.92 -0.05 -6.61
N LYS A 83 -2.97 1.24 -6.23
CA LYS A 83 -1.76 2.02 -5.94
C LYS A 83 -0.96 1.46 -4.78
N ARG A 84 -1.62 0.98 -3.71
CA ARG A 84 -0.96 0.33 -2.57
C ARG A 84 -0.31 -0.99 -2.95
N LEU A 85 -0.86 -1.71 -3.92
CA LEU A 85 -0.31 -2.95 -4.47
C LEU A 85 0.82 -2.73 -5.49
N GLY A 86 1.18 -1.47 -5.75
CA GLY A 86 2.24 -1.12 -6.71
C GLY A 86 1.78 -1.07 -8.17
N LEU A 87 0.47 -1.18 -8.44
CA LEU A 87 -0.05 -1.09 -9.79
C LEU A 87 0.10 0.33 -10.36
N SER A 88 0.35 0.38 -11.67
CA SER A 88 0.29 1.62 -12.43
C SER A 88 -1.16 2.11 -12.57
N LEU A 89 -1.33 3.41 -12.85
CA LEU A 89 -2.67 3.97 -13.06
C LEU A 89 -3.37 3.38 -14.31
N GLY A 90 -2.59 2.96 -15.31
CA GLY A 90 -3.11 2.27 -16.49
C GLY A 90 -3.70 0.91 -16.15
N GLU A 91 -2.97 0.07 -15.42
CA GLU A 91 -3.47 -1.23 -14.95
C GLU A 91 -4.70 -1.08 -14.06
N ILE A 92 -4.69 -0.08 -13.17
CA ILE A 92 -5.86 0.23 -12.33
C ILE A 92 -7.07 0.56 -13.21
N LYS A 93 -6.88 1.37 -14.27
CA LYS A 93 -7.96 1.73 -15.19
C LYS A 93 -8.51 0.51 -15.91
N GLU A 94 -7.64 -0.38 -16.40
CA GLU A 94 -8.05 -1.63 -17.06
C GLU A 94 -8.92 -2.50 -16.14
N ILE A 95 -8.56 -2.60 -14.86
CA ILE A 95 -9.37 -3.31 -13.85
C ILE A 95 -10.72 -2.63 -13.66
N LEU A 96 -10.76 -1.31 -13.55
CA LEU A 96 -12.01 -0.58 -13.35
C LEU A 96 -12.94 -0.71 -14.56
N ASP A 97 -12.41 -0.66 -15.77
CA ASP A 97 -13.18 -0.78 -17.02
C ASP A 97 -13.75 -2.22 -17.18
N LEU A 98 -13.00 -3.21 -16.72
CA LEU A 98 -13.41 -4.61 -16.58
C LEU A 98 -14.71 -4.80 -15.77
N TYR A 99 -14.86 -4.04 -14.68
CA TYR A 99 -16.07 -4.08 -13.84
C TYR A 99 -17.29 -3.42 -14.49
N GLU A 100 -17.09 -2.58 -15.50
CA GLU A 100 -18.16 -1.80 -16.15
C GLU A 100 -18.69 -2.47 -17.43
N SER A 101 -17.91 -3.36 -18.05
CA SER A 101 -18.31 -4.10 -19.25
C SER A 101 -18.45 -5.60 -18.96
N PRO A 102 -19.68 -6.14 -18.87
CA PRO A 102 -19.92 -7.56 -18.62
C PRO A 102 -19.51 -8.50 -19.76
N ARG A 103 -18.96 -7.99 -20.87
CA ARG A 103 -18.63 -8.78 -22.06
C ARG A 103 -17.12 -9.00 -22.16
N ASP A 104 -16.72 -10.27 -22.32
CA ASP A 104 -15.34 -10.77 -22.41
C ASP A 104 -14.44 -10.46 -21.19
N THR A 105 -14.94 -10.74 -19.99
CA THR A 105 -14.20 -10.59 -18.73
C THR A 105 -13.08 -11.62 -18.54
N VAL A 106 -13.19 -12.83 -19.12
CA VAL A 106 -12.22 -13.92 -18.87
C VAL A 106 -10.80 -13.60 -19.39
N PRO A 107 -10.58 -13.23 -20.68
CA PRO A 107 -9.22 -12.94 -21.16
C PRO A 107 -8.59 -11.72 -20.49
N GLN A 108 -9.42 -10.78 -20.03
CA GLN A 108 -8.99 -9.60 -19.30
C GLN A 108 -8.55 -9.96 -17.86
N LEU A 109 -9.32 -10.82 -17.18
CA LEU A 109 -8.94 -11.36 -15.86
C LEU A 109 -7.67 -12.19 -15.92
N GLU A 110 -7.47 -12.99 -16.98
CA GLU A 110 -6.24 -13.77 -17.18
C GLU A 110 -5.01 -12.85 -17.33
N ARG A 111 -5.12 -11.80 -18.15
CA ARG A 111 -4.05 -10.79 -18.27
C ARG A 111 -3.75 -10.10 -16.95
N PHE A 112 -4.80 -9.78 -16.18
CA PHE A 112 -4.62 -9.13 -14.89
C PHE A 112 -3.97 -10.06 -13.85
N LEU A 113 -4.39 -11.34 -13.79
CA LEU A 113 -3.75 -12.35 -12.95
C LEU A 113 -2.26 -12.51 -13.29
N ALA A 114 -1.90 -12.45 -14.57
CA ALA A 114 -0.51 -12.49 -15.00
C ALA A 114 0.30 -11.26 -14.51
N SER A 115 -0.25 -10.04 -14.62
CA SER A 115 0.40 -8.84 -14.06
C SER A 115 0.58 -8.94 -12.54
N LEU A 116 -0.46 -9.38 -11.81
CA LEU A 116 -0.38 -9.58 -10.36
C LEU A 116 0.69 -10.61 -9.98
N ALA A 117 0.79 -11.71 -10.72
CA ALA A 117 1.80 -12.73 -10.50
C ALA A 117 3.22 -12.17 -10.73
N GLN A 118 3.41 -11.36 -11.78
CA GLN A 118 4.68 -10.68 -12.06
C GLN A 118 5.07 -9.72 -10.92
N HIS A 119 4.14 -8.87 -10.48
CA HIS A 119 4.40 -7.95 -9.36
C HIS A 119 4.71 -8.69 -8.05
N ARG A 120 3.99 -9.78 -7.77
CA ARG A 120 4.27 -10.65 -6.61
C ARG A 120 5.68 -11.23 -6.69
N ALA A 121 6.12 -11.68 -7.86
CA ALA A 121 7.45 -12.23 -8.04
C ALA A 121 8.53 -11.16 -7.77
N VAL A 122 8.36 -9.95 -8.31
CA VAL A 122 9.29 -8.82 -8.07
C VAL A 122 9.38 -8.48 -6.59
N LEU A 123 8.24 -8.33 -5.90
CA LEU A 123 8.22 -8.03 -4.46
C LEU A 123 8.86 -9.13 -3.61
N THR A 124 8.66 -10.39 -4.00
CA THR A 124 9.25 -11.54 -3.32
C THR A 124 10.77 -11.52 -3.48
N GLN A 125 11.29 -11.24 -4.68
CA GLN A 125 12.72 -11.10 -4.92
C GLN A 125 13.31 -9.95 -4.09
N GLN A 126 12.66 -8.80 -4.07
CA GLN A 126 13.10 -7.66 -3.25
C GLN A 126 13.15 -8.00 -1.76
N LEU A 127 12.20 -8.80 -1.27
CA LEU A 127 12.19 -9.27 0.12
C LEU A 127 13.38 -10.20 0.41
N GLU A 128 13.72 -11.10 -0.51
CA GLU A 128 14.89 -11.97 -0.41
C GLU A 128 16.19 -11.14 -0.37
N ASP A 129 16.32 -10.16 -1.27
CA ASP A 129 17.49 -9.28 -1.33
C ASP A 129 17.64 -8.45 -0.04
N LEU A 130 16.54 -7.91 0.48
CA LEU A 130 16.53 -7.17 1.74
C LEU A 130 16.91 -8.05 2.93
N ASN A 131 16.43 -9.29 2.97
CA ASN A 131 16.83 -10.24 4.02
C ASN A 131 18.32 -10.58 3.96
N ALA A 132 18.88 -10.74 2.76
CA ALA A 132 20.31 -10.97 2.59
C ALA A 132 21.13 -9.77 3.09
N GLN A 133 20.71 -8.55 2.77
CA GLN A 133 21.36 -7.31 3.25
C GLN A 133 21.29 -7.20 4.78
N LEU A 134 20.13 -7.48 5.39
CA LEU A 134 19.98 -7.48 6.84
C LEU A 134 20.93 -8.50 7.51
N ALA A 135 21.05 -9.70 6.94
CA ALA A 135 21.96 -10.71 7.46
C ALA A 135 23.42 -10.28 7.39
N GLU A 136 23.82 -9.56 6.33
CA GLU A 136 25.17 -9.01 6.18
C GLU A 136 25.44 -7.89 7.19
N ILE A 137 24.47 -6.98 7.39
CA ILE A 137 24.53 -5.93 8.42
C ILE A 137 24.72 -6.57 9.81
N ASP A 138 23.91 -7.57 10.14
CA ASP A 138 23.99 -8.28 11.41
C ASP A 138 25.36 -8.94 11.65
N GLN A 139 25.97 -9.50 10.59
CA GLN A 139 27.32 -10.07 10.68
C GLN A 139 28.35 -9.00 10.99
N HIS A 140 28.31 -7.86 10.29
CA HIS A 140 29.20 -6.73 10.53
C HIS A 140 29.03 -6.17 11.93
N GLU A 141 27.79 -5.99 12.41
CA GLU A 141 27.54 -5.54 13.77
C GLU A 141 28.15 -6.50 14.81
N ARG A 142 27.97 -7.82 14.64
CA ARG A 142 28.58 -8.82 15.53
C ARG A 142 30.10 -8.77 15.50
N GLN A 143 30.71 -8.48 14.36
CA GLN A 143 32.17 -8.35 14.26
C GLN A 143 32.66 -7.08 14.98
N CYS A 144 32.02 -5.95 14.74
CA CYS A 144 32.33 -4.69 15.43
C CYS A 144 32.21 -4.82 16.94
N ARG A 145 31.13 -5.43 17.45
CA ARG A 145 30.94 -5.68 18.89
C ARG A 145 32.09 -6.51 19.48
N ARG A 146 32.47 -7.62 18.81
CA ARG A 146 33.59 -8.48 19.24
C ARG A 146 34.92 -7.74 19.29
N LEU A 147 35.21 -6.90 18.30
CA LEU A 147 36.44 -6.10 18.26
C LEU A 147 36.48 -5.07 19.39
N LEU A 148 35.35 -4.42 19.68
CA LEU A 148 35.24 -3.46 20.79
C LEU A 148 35.44 -4.14 22.15
N GLU A 149 34.83 -5.30 22.37
CA GLU A 149 35.02 -6.10 23.60
C GLU A 149 36.50 -6.50 23.79
N GLY A 150 37.16 -6.95 22.72
CA GLY A 150 38.58 -7.29 22.74
C GLY A 150 39.48 -6.08 23.06
N ALA A 151 39.18 -4.92 22.49
CA ALA A 151 39.91 -3.68 22.76
C ALA A 151 39.71 -3.19 24.21
N GLN A 152 38.49 -3.29 24.74
CA GLN A 152 38.17 -2.91 26.12
C GLN A 152 38.81 -3.87 27.15
N ALA A 153 38.82 -5.18 26.88
CA ALA A 153 39.49 -6.17 27.70
C ALA A 153 41.02 -5.98 27.73
N GLY A 154 41.62 -5.57 26.60
CA GLY A 154 43.05 -5.25 26.52
C GLY A 154 43.45 -3.99 27.28
N HIS A 155 42.54 -3.01 27.44
CA HIS A 155 42.77 -1.80 28.24
C HIS A 155 42.66 -2.05 29.76
N ALA A 156 41.96 -3.10 30.18
CA ALA A 156 41.85 -3.52 31.58
C ALA A 156 43.04 -4.42 32.02
N ARG A 157 44.29 -3.94 31.89
CA ARG A 157 45.49 -4.69 32.34
C ARG A 157 45.79 -4.38 33.83
N PRO A 158 46.12 -5.39 34.67
CA PRO A 158 45.95 -5.33 36.14
C PRO A 158 47.01 -4.50 36.89
N PRO A 159 46.76 -4.12 38.17
CA PRO A 159 47.68 -3.29 38.95
C PRO A 159 49.06 -3.94 39.07
N ARG A 160 50.09 -3.17 38.72
CA ARG A 160 51.50 -3.58 38.79
C ARG A 160 51.85 -3.98 40.24
N ARG A 161 52.20 -5.26 40.45
CA ARG A 161 52.77 -5.73 41.72
C ARG A 161 54.03 -4.93 42.04
N ARG A 162 54.03 -4.16 43.13
CA ARG A 162 55.25 -3.57 43.71
C ARG A 162 56.13 -4.71 44.22
N LYS A 163 57.36 -4.79 43.72
CA LYS A 163 58.42 -5.59 44.37
C LYS A 163 58.80 -4.88 45.67
N ALA A 164 58.60 -5.54 46.81
CA ALA A 164 59.21 -5.15 48.07
C ALA A 164 60.63 -5.74 48.12
N ALA A 165 61.57 -4.88 48.48
CA ALA A 165 62.98 -5.18 48.70
C ALA A 165 63.20 -5.80 50.09
#